data_AF-A0A8I1JIJ6-F1
#
_entry.id   AF-A0A8I1JIJ6-F1
#
_cell.length_a   1.000
_cell.length_b   1.000
_cell.length_c   1.000
_cell.angle_alpha   90.00
_cell.angle_beta   90.00
_cell.angle_gamma   90.00
#
_symmetry.space_group_name_H-M   'P 1'
#
loop_
_entity.id
_entity.type
_entity.pdbx_description
1 polymer ?
#
loop_
_entity_poly.entity_id
_entity_poly.type
_entity_poly.pdbx_seq_one_letter_code
_entity_poly.pdbx_strand_id
1 'polypeptide(L)'
;MIEFECTHCHKAIRLGDDKAGRSGRCPHCQEPVTVPGIADVEMHDKAFTTQPENAYITLPGVNDPSNSAGHRLLRFLGNLAGWFFGIVFLIFFFSTVLSYPLVSLFALAGALLVFPPIHDRLKARLQIDITPRWRTIGGVVLFFVYMTMHTNAMTEESRKRVEQKTAEAALEREKLRKEAENSFPAKKASIMTEASELLESGHAKEARDLVTPYKSVVDPDFVALVTKVEAKAQAIENEAKKKDLLNALSNLQNGKATEKAAIYDQLSSIEPANQEYRSKASTYKAQAEAEAAKLKADQEAATAKAQRVAQGLAWRYLESKDEMTQKTVTKALVDSSSTLSFGFPYSGIQRATLQLRKHPRWGSDVIIQIEKGQFLCNDYDGCSVTVRFGSGKPQRFSAVGPDDNDTTYIFLQNYSSFVSQMRKVDEVVIEAKFYQEGNRAMKFATDDLNWK
;
A
#
# COMPACT_ATOMS: atom_id res chain seq x y z
N MET A 1 9.12 35.41 -41.07
CA MET A 1 10.33 35.72 -41.87
C MET A 1 11.39 36.19 -40.89
N ILE A 2 12.62 35.66 -40.96
CA ILE A 2 13.69 35.93 -39.98
C ILE A 2 14.59 37.05 -40.51
N GLU A 3 14.76 38.10 -39.71
CA GLU A 3 15.67 39.20 -39.98
C GLU A 3 16.72 39.28 -38.87
N PHE A 4 18.00 39.26 -39.25
CA PHE A 4 19.10 39.40 -38.31
C PHE A 4 20.35 39.97 -38.99
N GLU A 5 21.26 40.55 -38.22
CA GLU A 5 22.48 41.14 -38.74
C GLU A 5 23.64 40.14 -38.74
N CYS A 6 24.43 40.13 -39.82
CA CYS A 6 25.63 39.32 -39.90
C CYS A 6 26.68 39.82 -38.90
N THR A 7 27.23 38.93 -38.06
CA THR A 7 28.27 39.25 -37.08
C THR A 7 29.61 39.70 -37.67
N HIS A 8 29.83 39.48 -38.98
CA HIS A 8 31.09 39.81 -39.65
C HIS A 8 31.04 41.11 -40.45
N CYS A 9 29.90 41.42 -41.10
CA CYS A 9 29.77 42.61 -41.94
C CYS A 9 28.66 43.57 -41.49
N HIS A 10 27.93 43.22 -40.43
CA HIS A 10 26.86 44.01 -39.80
C HIS A 10 25.74 44.45 -40.75
N LYS A 11 25.60 43.77 -41.90
CA LYS A 11 24.46 43.98 -42.81
C LYS A 11 23.31 43.06 -42.42
N ALA A 12 22.10 43.61 -42.45
CA ALA A 12 20.87 42.87 -42.20
C ALA A 12 20.60 41.85 -43.31
N ILE A 13 20.24 40.63 -42.93
CA ILE A 13 19.89 39.52 -43.81
C ILE A 13 18.43 39.13 -43.51
N ARG A 14 17.60 38.99 -44.56
CA ARG A 14 16.21 38.54 -44.46
C ARG A 14 16.02 37.21 -45.16
N LEU A 15 15.51 36.20 -44.45
CA LEU A 15 15.29 34.85 -44.95
C LEU A 15 13.94 34.30 -44.47
N GLY A 16 13.43 33.27 -45.15
CA GLY A 16 12.22 32.55 -44.72
C GLY A 16 12.41 31.81 -43.40
N ASP A 17 11.32 31.59 -42.66
CA ASP A 17 11.34 30.90 -41.35
C ASP A 17 11.78 29.43 -41.45
N ASP A 18 11.68 28.84 -42.66
CA ASP A 18 12.16 27.50 -42.97
C ASP A 18 13.69 27.34 -42.87
N LYS A 19 14.42 28.46 -42.71
CA LYS A 19 15.87 28.49 -42.51
C LYS A 19 16.30 28.73 -41.07
N ALA A 20 15.37 28.81 -40.11
CA ALA A 20 15.68 28.92 -38.68
C ALA A 20 16.65 27.82 -38.22
N GLY A 21 17.70 28.18 -37.48
CA GLY A 21 18.64 27.23 -36.89
C GLY A 21 19.60 26.54 -37.87
N ARG A 22 19.57 26.86 -39.17
CA ARG A 22 20.52 26.32 -40.16
C ARG A 22 21.70 27.26 -40.37
N SER A 23 22.89 26.70 -40.65
CA SER A 23 24.09 27.46 -41.01
C SER A 23 24.23 27.59 -42.54
N GLY A 24 24.63 28.78 -42.99
CA GLY A 24 24.81 29.11 -44.40
C GLY A 24 25.88 30.18 -44.59
N ARG A 25 26.11 30.65 -45.81
CA ARG A 25 27.03 31.77 -46.08
C ARG A 25 26.27 33.09 -46.18
N CYS A 26 26.84 34.15 -45.62
CA CYS A 26 26.26 35.50 -45.74
C CYS A 26 26.25 35.96 -47.22
N PRO A 27 25.13 36.46 -47.75
CA PRO A 27 25.06 36.94 -49.13
C PRO A 27 25.89 38.20 -49.39
N HIS A 28 26.34 38.90 -48.35
CA HIS A 28 27.09 40.16 -48.47
C HIS A 28 28.61 40.01 -48.27
N CYS A 29 29.07 39.08 -47.44
CA CYS A 29 30.51 38.88 -47.17
C CYS A 29 31.00 37.45 -47.36
N GLN A 30 30.11 36.50 -47.69
CA GLN A 30 30.40 35.07 -47.93
C GLN A 30 30.98 34.27 -46.75
N GLU A 31 31.19 34.90 -45.59
CA GLU A 31 31.58 34.24 -44.35
C GLU A 31 30.42 33.37 -43.80
N PRO A 32 30.71 32.20 -43.19
CA PRO A 32 29.68 31.34 -42.62
C PRO A 32 28.96 32.02 -41.45
N VAL A 33 27.64 31.97 -41.46
CA VAL A 33 26.74 32.57 -40.46
C VAL A 33 25.61 31.59 -40.15
N THR A 34 25.25 31.48 -38.87
CA THR A 34 24.16 30.62 -38.40
C THR A 34 22.90 31.45 -38.19
N VAL A 35 21.78 31.03 -38.79
CA VAL A 35 20.49 31.69 -38.62
C VAL A 35 19.94 31.40 -37.23
N PRO A 36 19.55 32.41 -36.43
CA PRO A 36 18.97 32.19 -35.10
C PRO A 36 17.75 31.27 -35.16
N GLY A 37 17.70 30.26 -34.28
CA GLY A 37 16.54 29.38 -34.13
C GLY A 37 15.43 30.07 -33.34
N ILE A 38 14.18 29.82 -33.71
CA ILE A 38 13.00 30.31 -32.97
C ILE A 38 12.95 29.52 -31.65
N ALA A 39 13.39 30.14 -30.56
CA ALA A 39 13.15 29.63 -29.22
C ALA A 39 11.78 30.12 -28.77
N ASP A 40 10.90 29.19 -28.41
CA ASP A 40 9.57 29.47 -27.84
C ASP A 40 9.71 30.35 -26.59
N VAL A 41 9.29 31.61 -26.69
CA VAL A 41 9.08 32.48 -25.53
C VAL A 41 7.65 32.98 -25.55
N GLU A 42 6.98 32.60 -24.46
CA GLU A 42 5.67 33.01 -24.01
C GLU A 42 5.44 34.52 -24.17
N MET A 43 4.38 34.80 -24.92
CA MET A 43 3.61 36.03 -25.04
C MET A 43 3.66 36.93 -23.79
N HIS A 44 4.33 38.08 -23.92
CA HIS A 44 4.13 39.24 -23.06
C HIS A 44 3.45 40.35 -23.86
N ASP A 45 2.16 40.51 -23.56
CA ASP A 45 1.30 41.57 -24.04
C ASP A 45 1.71 42.90 -23.36
N LYS A 46 2.13 43.90 -24.13
CA LYS A 46 2.04 45.31 -23.71
C LYS A 46 1.61 46.20 -24.87
N ALA A 47 0.30 46.44 -24.86
CA ALA A 47 -0.42 47.67 -25.14
C ALA A 47 0.36 48.86 -25.73
N PHE A 48 -0.15 49.31 -26.87
CA PHE A 48 0.04 50.62 -27.47
C PHE A 48 -0.98 51.61 -26.87
N THR A 49 -0.55 52.71 -26.26
CA THR A 49 -1.06 54.10 -26.43
C THR A 49 -0.51 55.08 -25.37
N THR A 50 0.37 55.97 -25.82
CA THR A 50 0.46 57.45 -25.65
C THR A 50 0.07 58.17 -24.33
N GLN A 51 1.11 58.84 -23.74
CA GLN A 51 1.19 60.21 -23.14
C GLN A 51 0.37 60.61 -21.89
N PRO A 52 0.77 61.70 -21.16
CA PRO A 52 2.10 62.19 -20.76
C PRO A 52 2.25 62.42 -19.23
N GLU A 53 3.51 62.69 -18.85
CA GLU A 53 4.02 63.41 -17.66
C GLU A 53 3.05 63.81 -16.55
N ASN A 54 3.33 63.32 -15.33
CA ASN A 54 3.32 64.17 -14.13
C ASN A 54 4.24 63.59 -13.04
N ALA A 55 5.07 64.46 -12.51
CA ALA A 55 6.11 64.19 -11.52
C ALA A 55 5.53 63.85 -10.15
N TYR A 56 5.99 62.74 -9.55
CA TYR A 56 5.99 62.57 -8.10
C TYR A 56 7.26 61.85 -7.63
N ILE A 57 8.12 62.65 -6.99
CA ILE A 57 8.94 62.37 -5.79
C ILE A 57 9.37 60.91 -5.60
N THR A 58 10.67 60.66 -5.83
CA THR A 58 11.39 59.47 -5.38
C THR A 58 11.42 59.34 -3.86
N LEU A 59 10.86 58.25 -3.34
CA LEU A 59 11.25 57.68 -2.04
C LEU A 59 12.16 56.46 -2.29
N PRO A 60 13.24 56.27 -1.52
CA PRO A 60 14.24 55.26 -1.82
C PRO A 60 13.82 53.89 -1.27
N GLY A 61 14.07 52.87 -2.08
CA GLY A 61 14.11 51.49 -1.64
C GLY A 61 12.86 50.71 -2.03
N VAL A 62 13.05 49.78 -2.96
CA VAL A 62 12.63 48.37 -2.93
C VAL A 62 12.78 47.87 -4.35
N ASN A 63 13.80 47.04 -4.56
CA ASN A 63 13.77 45.86 -5.44
C ASN A 63 15.16 45.18 -5.34
N ASP A 64 15.43 44.60 -4.16
CA ASP A 64 16.44 43.55 -4.01
C ASP A 64 15.69 42.21 -3.94
N PRO A 65 15.87 41.30 -4.93
CA PRO A 65 15.17 40.02 -4.99
C PRO A 65 15.56 39.04 -3.88
N SER A 66 16.54 39.36 -3.02
CA SER A 66 16.90 38.56 -1.85
C SER A 66 15.90 38.65 -0.68
N ASN A 67 14.92 39.55 -0.75
CA ASN A 67 14.06 39.92 0.38
C ASN A 67 12.58 39.53 0.23
N SER A 68 12.22 38.57 -0.64
CA SER A 68 10.85 38.04 -0.68
C SER A 68 10.53 37.23 0.59
N ALA A 69 9.30 37.36 1.09
CA ALA A 69 8.86 36.70 2.33
C ALA A 69 9.02 35.17 2.30
N GLY A 70 8.86 34.56 1.11
CA GLY A 70 9.05 33.13 0.90
C GLY A 70 10.50 32.66 1.09
N HIS A 71 11.49 33.41 0.61
CA HIS A 71 12.90 33.06 0.81
C HIS A 71 13.33 33.20 2.28
N ARG A 72 12.78 34.18 3.00
CA ARG A 72 12.99 34.31 4.45
C ARG A 72 12.40 33.10 5.18
N LEU A 73 11.17 32.72 4.87
CA LEU A 73 10.50 31.56 5.49
C LEU A 73 11.26 30.25 5.26
N LEU A 74 11.72 29.97 4.03
CA LEU A 74 12.52 28.79 3.70
C LEU A 74 13.86 28.73 4.47
N ARG A 75 14.52 29.88 4.65
CA ARG A 75 15.77 29.97 5.41
C ARG A 75 15.55 29.78 6.92
N PHE A 76 14.45 30.32 7.45
CA PHE A 76 14.05 30.11 8.85
C PHE A 76 13.69 28.64 9.13
N LEU A 77 12.91 28.00 8.25
CA LEU A 77 12.53 26.58 8.39
C LEU A 77 13.75 25.64 8.31
N GLY A 78 14.71 25.92 7.42
CA GLY A 78 15.96 25.15 7.34
C GLY A 78 16.81 25.25 8.61
N ASN A 79 16.89 26.42 9.23
CA ASN A 79 17.62 26.61 10.48
C ASN A 79 16.94 25.91 11.67
N LEU A 80 15.61 25.95 11.74
CA LEU A 80 14.82 25.23 12.75
C LEU A 80 15.00 23.70 12.63
N ALA A 81 14.97 23.18 11.41
CA ALA A 81 15.23 21.76 11.15
C ALA A 81 16.65 21.35 11.58
N GLY A 82 17.67 22.16 11.29
CA GLY A 82 19.05 21.89 11.73
C GLY A 82 19.20 21.85 13.25
N TRP A 83 18.51 22.72 13.97
CA TRP A 83 18.45 22.68 15.44
C TRP A 83 17.77 21.41 15.95
N PHE A 84 16.61 21.06 15.40
CA PHE A 84 15.88 19.85 15.80
C PHE A 84 16.71 18.58 15.60
N PHE A 85 17.24 18.37 14.39
CA PHE A 85 18.03 17.18 14.09
C PHE A 85 19.34 17.13 14.89
N GLY A 86 20.01 18.27 15.09
CA GLY A 86 21.21 18.31 15.93
C GLY A 86 20.93 17.96 17.40
N ILE A 87 19.80 18.39 17.96
CA ILE A 87 19.38 18.00 19.32
C ILE A 87 19.07 16.50 19.38
N VAL A 88 18.38 15.94 18.39
CA VAL A 88 18.08 14.50 18.32
C VAL A 88 19.37 13.66 18.31
N PHE A 89 20.37 14.05 17.51
CA PHE A 89 21.68 13.39 17.51
C PHE A 89 22.42 13.49 18.85
N LEU A 90 22.30 14.63 19.55
CA LEU A 90 22.87 14.77 20.90
C LEU A 90 22.17 13.87 21.91
N ILE A 91 20.84 13.75 21.85
CA ILE A 91 20.07 12.83 22.72
C ILE A 91 20.53 11.39 22.48
N PHE A 92 20.67 10.98 21.21
CA PHE A 92 21.20 9.66 20.86
C PHE A 92 22.62 9.44 21.38
N PHE A 93 23.50 10.44 21.26
CA PHE A 93 24.84 10.38 21.80
C PHE A 93 24.83 10.18 23.33
N PHE A 94 24.16 11.05 24.08
CA PHE A 94 24.13 10.95 25.55
C PHE A 94 23.44 9.68 26.04
N SER A 95 22.41 9.21 25.33
CA SER A 95 21.72 7.97 25.68
C SER A 95 22.58 6.72 25.45
N THR A 96 23.56 6.76 24.56
CA THR A 96 24.33 5.56 24.15
C THR A 96 25.80 5.61 24.51
N VAL A 97 26.37 6.77 24.88
CA VAL A 97 27.82 6.92 25.12
C VAL A 97 28.33 6.01 26.25
N LEU A 98 27.52 5.75 27.27
CA LEU A 98 27.91 4.91 28.41
C LEU A 98 27.88 3.41 28.08
N SER A 99 26.93 3.00 27.24
CA SER A 99 26.72 1.58 26.90
C SER A 99 27.46 1.16 25.63
N TYR A 100 27.55 2.06 24.65
CA TYR A 100 28.04 1.81 23.29
C TYR A 100 28.91 2.98 22.78
N PRO A 101 30.12 3.20 23.35
CA PRO A 101 30.95 4.35 23.01
C PRO A 101 31.29 4.41 21.51
N LEU A 102 31.54 3.26 20.87
CA LEU A 102 31.83 3.19 19.43
C LEU A 102 30.63 3.56 18.55
N VAL A 103 29.42 3.17 18.95
CA VAL A 103 28.18 3.53 18.21
C VAL A 103 27.85 5.01 18.41
N SER A 104 28.11 5.54 19.61
CA SER A 104 27.90 6.95 19.95
C SER A 104 28.74 7.90 19.11
N LEU A 105 29.91 7.46 18.59
CA LEU A 105 30.76 8.27 17.69
C LEU A 105 30.02 8.72 16.43
N PHE A 106 29.15 7.86 15.86
CA PHE A 106 28.36 8.22 14.68
C PHE A 106 27.25 9.21 14.99
N ALA A 107 26.64 9.12 16.17
CA ALA A 107 25.66 10.11 16.64
C ALA A 107 26.34 11.47 16.93
N LEU A 108 27.55 11.46 17.51
CA LEU A 108 28.35 12.67 17.73
C LEU A 108 28.77 13.31 16.41
N ALA A 109 29.24 12.52 15.45
CA ALA A 109 29.57 13.01 14.10
C ALA A 109 28.34 13.64 13.41
N GLY A 110 27.16 13.03 13.56
CA GLY A 110 25.90 13.59 13.08
C GLY A 110 25.54 14.92 13.72
N ALA A 111 25.71 15.03 15.05
CA ALA A 111 25.51 16.28 15.78
C ALA A 111 26.45 17.40 15.31
N LEU A 112 27.74 17.10 15.14
CA LEU A 112 28.75 18.07 14.67
C LEU A 112 28.46 18.59 13.26
N LEU A 113 27.92 17.74 12.37
CA LEU A 113 27.64 18.08 10.97
C LEU A 113 26.36 18.92 10.80
N VAL A 114 25.32 18.61 11.59
CA VAL A 114 23.98 19.19 11.41
C VAL A 114 23.75 20.40 12.31
N PHE A 115 24.34 20.44 13.51
CA PHE A 115 24.02 21.46 14.51
C PHE A 115 24.54 22.86 14.12
N PRO A 116 23.66 23.87 13.97
CA PRO A 116 24.01 25.18 13.45
C PRO A 116 25.21 25.89 14.13
N PRO A 117 25.26 26.07 15.46
CA PRO A 117 26.33 26.84 16.08
C PRO A 117 27.72 26.18 16.01
N ILE A 118 27.79 24.86 15.76
CA ILE A 118 29.05 24.12 15.68
C ILE A 118 29.66 24.25 14.29
N HIS A 119 28.87 24.03 13.24
CA HIS A 119 29.39 24.13 11.87
C HIS A 119 29.73 25.59 11.48
N ASP A 120 28.99 26.59 11.98
CA ASP A 120 29.31 28.01 11.74
C ASP A 120 30.69 28.38 12.31
N ARG A 121 31.04 27.82 13.48
CA ARG A 121 32.38 27.95 14.07
C ARG A 121 33.44 27.15 13.31
N LEU A 122 33.12 25.96 12.82
CA LEU A 122 34.02 25.16 11.97
C LEU A 122 34.32 25.88 10.66
N LYS A 123 33.32 26.49 10.01
CA LYS A 123 33.49 27.32 8.80
C LYS A 123 34.42 28.50 9.06
N ALA A 124 34.23 29.20 10.18
CA ALA A 124 35.05 30.34 10.56
C ALA A 124 36.53 29.98 10.87
N ARG A 125 36.79 28.76 11.37
CA ARG A 125 38.14 28.32 11.77
C ARG A 125 38.88 27.52 10.70
N LEU A 126 38.17 26.73 9.89
CA LEU A 126 38.77 25.76 8.96
C LEU A 126 38.54 26.10 7.48
N GLN A 127 37.78 27.15 7.15
CA GLN A 127 37.44 27.56 5.77
C GLN A 127 36.81 26.46 4.88
N ILE A 128 36.30 25.38 5.48
CA ILE A 128 35.61 24.31 4.74
C ILE A 128 34.15 24.72 4.54
N ASP A 129 33.74 24.98 3.28
CA ASP A 129 32.36 25.32 2.95
C ASP A 129 31.58 24.09 2.46
N ILE A 130 30.85 23.44 3.38
CA ILE A 130 29.99 22.30 3.04
C ILE A 130 28.61 22.85 2.64
N THR A 131 28.25 22.68 1.37
CA THR A 131 26.94 23.11 0.84
C THR A 131 25.80 22.51 1.66
N PRO A 132 24.69 23.25 1.92
CA PRO A 132 23.57 22.78 2.74
C PRO A 132 23.01 21.40 2.34
N ARG A 133 23.01 21.07 1.04
CA ARG A 133 22.57 19.77 0.52
C ARG A 133 23.42 18.59 0.98
N TRP A 134 24.74 18.77 1.08
CA TRP A 134 25.64 17.69 1.50
C TRP A 134 25.57 17.41 2.99
N ARG A 135 25.19 18.41 3.80
CA ARG A 135 25.00 18.27 5.25
C ARG A 135 23.75 17.45 5.59
N THR A 136 22.65 17.68 4.87
CA THR A 136 21.43 16.90 5.06
C THR A 136 21.64 15.45 4.62
N ILE A 137 22.30 15.21 3.49
CA ILE A 137 22.64 13.86 3.02
C ILE A 137 23.55 13.14 4.03
N GLY A 138 24.64 13.79 4.47
CA GLY A 138 25.56 13.21 5.44
C GLY A 138 24.90 12.92 6.80
N GLY A 139 24.03 13.81 7.27
CA GLY A 139 23.25 13.58 8.49
C GLY A 139 22.32 12.37 8.37
N VAL A 140 21.62 12.21 7.25
CA VAL A 140 20.75 11.05 7.01
C VAL A 140 21.56 9.75 6.99
N VAL A 141 22.70 9.72 6.29
CA VAL A 141 23.57 8.55 6.23
C VAL A 141 24.08 8.17 7.63
N LEU A 142 24.56 9.15 8.41
CA LEU A 142 25.03 8.91 9.77
C LEU A 142 23.93 8.41 10.71
N PHE A 143 22.69 8.88 10.52
CA PHE A 143 21.53 8.36 11.25
C PHE A 143 21.29 6.88 10.93
N PHE A 144 21.26 6.50 9.65
CA PHE A 144 21.06 5.09 9.27
C PHE A 144 22.18 4.20 9.80
N VAL A 145 23.45 4.61 9.64
CA VAL A 145 24.60 3.86 10.18
C VAL A 145 24.48 3.70 11.69
N TYR A 146 24.19 4.78 12.41
CA TYR A 146 23.94 4.74 13.86
C TYR A 146 22.82 3.76 14.22
N MET A 147 21.67 3.84 13.55
CA MET A 147 20.52 2.96 13.81
C MET A 147 20.84 1.48 13.55
N THR A 148 21.55 1.18 12.47
CA THR A 148 21.93 -0.21 12.15
C THR A 148 22.93 -0.76 13.17
N MET A 149 23.93 0.04 13.57
CA MET A 149 24.91 -0.41 14.57
C MET A 149 24.31 -0.50 15.98
N HIS A 150 23.42 0.42 16.36
CA HIS A 150 22.75 0.41 17.66
C HIS A 150 21.80 -0.80 17.78
N THR A 151 21.02 -1.09 16.74
CA THR A 151 20.15 -2.28 16.74
C THR A 151 20.97 -3.57 16.83
N ASN A 152 22.07 -3.68 16.08
CA ASN A 152 22.97 -4.83 16.17
C ASN A 152 23.55 -5.00 17.58
N ALA A 153 24.09 -3.92 18.18
CA ALA A 153 24.66 -3.95 19.54
C ALA A 153 23.63 -4.34 20.61
N MET A 154 22.41 -3.78 20.53
CA MET A 154 21.29 -4.11 21.44
C MET A 154 20.87 -5.57 21.33
N THR A 155 20.85 -6.15 20.12
CA THR A 155 20.48 -7.56 19.94
C THR A 155 21.54 -8.51 20.49
N GLU A 156 22.83 -8.18 20.37
CA GLU A 156 23.91 -9.01 20.90
C GLU A 156 23.90 -9.07 22.42
N GLU A 157 23.70 -7.92 23.08
CA GLU A 157 23.57 -7.87 24.54
C GLU A 157 22.33 -8.65 25.03
N SER A 158 21.22 -8.54 24.30
CA SER A 158 20.01 -9.30 24.62
C SER A 158 20.23 -10.81 24.47
N ARG A 159 20.97 -11.26 23.44
CA ARG A 159 21.36 -12.68 23.29
C ARG A 159 22.24 -13.13 24.45
N LYS A 160 23.27 -12.36 24.81
CA LYS A 160 24.14 -12.68 25.95
C LYS A 160 23.38 -12.79 27.27
N ARG A 161 22.39 -11.92 27.51
CA ARG A 161 21.51 -11.99 28.69
C ARG A 161 20.62 -13.22 28.68
N VAL A 162 20.08 -13.60 27.52
CA VAL A 162 19.30 -14.83 27.38
C VAL A 162 20.20 -16.04 27.60
N GLU A 163 21.36 -16.10 26.96
CA GLU A 163 22.37 -17.17 27.13
C GLU A 163 22.81 -17.30 28.59
N GLN A 164 23.11 -16.18 29.26
CA GLN A 164 23.49 -16.17 30.66
C GLN A 164 22.35 -16.66 31.56
N LYS A 165 21.12 -16.16 31.38
CA LYS A 165 19.96 -16.66 32.14
C LYS A 165 19.71 -18.14 31.90
N THR A 166 19.91 -18.61 30.67
CA THR A 166 19.78 -20.05 30.36
C THR A 166 20.90 -20.87 31.00
N ALA A 167 22.13 -20.34 31.06
CA ALA A 167 23.27 -20.99 31.70
C ALA A 167 23.13 -21.00 33.24
N GLU A 168 22.67 -19.91 33.84
CA GLU A 168 22.36 -19.82 35.27
C GLU A 168 21.24 -20.79 35.65
N ALA A 169 20.15 -20.83 34.87
CA ALA A 169 19.07 -21.80 35.07
C ALA A 169 19.55 -23.25 34.86
N ALA A 170 20.46 -23.51 33.92
CA ALA A 170 21.05 -24.83 33.72
C ALA A 170 21.93 -25.24 34.91
N LEU A 171 22.75 -24.32 35.42
CA LEU A 171 23.59 -24.54 36.61
C LEU A 171 22.74 -24.79 37.86
N GLU A 172 21.68 -24.02 38.05
CA GLU A 172 20.73 -24.20 39.14
C GLU A 172 20.04 -25.56 39.07
N ARG A 173 19.59 -25.97 37.88
CA ARG A 173 19.04 -27.32 37.64
C ARG A 173 20.06 -28.42 37.95
N GLU A 174 21.33 -28.24 37.62
CA GLU A 174 22.37 -29.21 37.93
C GLU A 174 22.64 -29.30 39.44
N LYS A 175 22.63 -28.17 40.15
CA LYS A 175 22.76 -28.13 41.62
C LYS A 175 21.60 -28.87 42.28
N LEU A 176 20.37 -28.56 41.88
CA LEU A 176 19.17 -29.24 42.38
C LEU A 176 19.22 -30.75 42.08
N ARG A 177 19.71 -31.14 40.89
CA ARG A 177 19.92 -32.56 40.56
C ARG A 177 20.91 -33.24 41.51
N LYS A 178 22.07 -32.63 41.75
CA LYS A 178 23.09 -33.18 42.67
C LYS A 178 22.59 -33.24 44.11
N GLU A 179 21.83 -32.25 44.55
CA GLU A 179 21.22 -32.23 45.88
C GLU A 179 20.15 -33.34 46.03
N ALA A 180 19.32 -33.54 45.00
CA ALA A 180 18.37 -34.65 44.95
C ALA A 180 19.10 -36.01 45.00
N GLU A 181 20.14 -36.21 44.18
CA GLU A 181 20.94 -37.45 44.18
C GLU A 181 21.62 -37.72 45.53
N ASN A 182 22.18 -36.70 46.18
CA ASN A 182 22.88 -36.85 47.46
C ASN A 182 21.92 -37.08 48.64
N SER A 183 20.74 -36.47 48.62
CA SER A 183 19.75 -36.60 49.70
C SER A 183 18.83 -37.82 49.55
N PHE A 184 18.75 -38.39 48.35
CA PHE A 184 17.88 -39.52 48.03
C PHE A 184 18.17 -40.79 48.85
N PRO A 185 19.41 -41.27 49.05
CA PRO A 185 19.67 -42.52 49.79
C PRO A 185 19.10 -42.53 51.21
N ALA A 186 19.17 -41.40 51.91
CA ALA A 186 18.65 -41.25 53.28
C ALA A 186 17.10 -41.21 53.33
N LYS A 187 16.46 -40.76 52.24
CA LYS A 187 15.01 -40.58 52.15
C LYS A 187 14.30 -41.67 51.32
N LYS A 188 15.05 -42.52 50.60
CA LYS A 188 14.55 -43.52 49.64
C LYS A 188 13.42 -44.36 50.23
N ALA A 189 13.63 -44.96 51.40
CA ALA A 189 12.63 -45.84 52.03
C ALA A 189 11.32 -45.10 52.37
N SER A 190 11.41 -43.86 52.88
CA SER A 190 10.24 -43.04 53.19
C SER A 190 9.48 -42.67 51.92
N ILE A 191 10.19 -42.16 50.90
CA ILE A 191 9.60 -41.72 49.63
C ILE A 191 8.95 -42.89 48.90
N MET A 192 9.60 -44.06 48.87
CA MET A 192 9.05 -45.24 48.21
C MET A 192 7.78 -45.76 48.89
N THR A 193 7.73 -45.71 50.24
CA THR A 193 6.57 -46.15 51.01
C THR A 193 5.41 -45.17 50.83
N GLU A 194 5.66 -43.88 51.04
CA GLU A 194 4.66 -42.81 50.93
C GLU A 194 4.09 -42.68 49.50
N ALA A 195 4.95 -42.74 48.47
CA ALA A 195 4.47 -42.73 47.09
C ALA A 195 3.64 -43.98 46.75
N SER A 196 3.97 -45.15 47.31
CA SER A 196 3.18 -46.38 47.09
C SER A 196 1.81 -46.29 47.79
N GLU A 197 1.76 -45.78 49.02
CA GLU A 197 0.52 -45.53 49.76
C GLU A 197 -0.38 -44.49 49.07
N LEU A 198 0.20 -43.42 48.53
CA LEU A 198 -0.51 -42.43 47.72
C LEU A 198 -1.06 -43.04 46.42
N LEU A 199 -0.36 -44.01 45.82
CA LEU A 199 -0.87 -44.75 44.64
C LEU A 199 -1.97 -45.76 44.96
N GLU A 200 -1.99 -46.32 46.17
CA GLU A 200 -3.03 -47.24 46.65
C GLU A 200 -4.29 -46.49 47.08
N SER A 201 -4.12 -45.31 47.69
CA SER A 201 -5.23 -44.43 48.12
C SER A 201 -5.83 -43.59 46.99
N GLY A 202 -5.31 -43.68 45.75
CA GLY A 202 -5.84 -42.97 44.58
C GLY A 202 -5.33 -41.53 44.40
N HIS A 203 -4.47 -41.04 45.29
CA HIS A 203 -3.86 -39.70 45.26
C HIS A 203 -2.65 -39.64 44.31
N ALA A 204 -2.81 -40.09 43.06
CA ALA A 204 -1.71 -40.22 42.11
C ALA A 204 -1.03 -38.88 41.75
N LYS A 205 -1.76 -37.76 41.86
CA LYS A 205 -1.20 -36.42 41.65
C LYS A 205 -0.22 -36.03 42.76
N GLU A 206 -0.59 -36.29 44.01
CA GLU A 206 0.28 -36.06 45.18
C GLU A 206 1.49 -37.01 45.14
N ALA A 207 1.29 -38.27 44.73
CA ALA A 207 2.40 -39.20 44.48
C ALA A 207 3.36 -38.67 43.40
N ARG A 208 2.83 -38.08 42.31
CA ARG A 208 3.64 -37.46 41.25
C ARG A 208 4.41 -36.25 41.78
N ASP A 209 3.77 -35.37 42.53
CA ASP A 209 4.41 -34.19 43.11
C ASP A 209 5.52 -34.57 44.11
N LEU A 210 5.35 -35.67 44.86
CA LEU A 210 6.34 -36.21 45.79
C LEU A 210 7.59 -36.77 45.08
N VAL A 211 7.43 -37.47 43.95
CA VAL A 211 8.56 -38.11 43.24
C VAL A 211 9.23 -37.20 42.21
N THR A 212 8.55 -36.17 41.72
CA THR A 212 9.04 -35.24 40.68
C THR A 212 10.42 -34.62 41.00
N PRO A 213 10.69 -34.14 42.24
CA PRO A 213 11.99 -33.58 42.59
C PRO A 213 13.16 -34.56 42.43
N TYR A 214 12.89 -35.87 42.45
CA TYR A 214 13.90 -36.93 42.40
C TYR A 214 13.93 -37.68 41.06
N LYS A 215 13.16 -37.24 40.05
CA LYS A 215 13.02 -37.92 38.74
C LYS A 215 14.36 -38.17 38.01
N SER A 216 15.39 -37.39 38.32
CA SER A 216 16.73 -37.52 37.76
C SER A 216 17.58 -38.65 38.37
N VAL A 217 17.16 -39.24 39.49
CA VAL A 217 17.90 -40.28 40.19
C VAL A 217 17.83 -41.60 39.43
N VAL A 218 18.99 -42.21 39.16
CA VAL A 218 19.13 -43.44 38.36
C VAL A 218 19.14 -44.69 39.26
N ASP A 219 18.11 -44.86 40.09
CA ASP A 219 17.91 -46.06 40.92
C ASP A 219 16.85 -46.96 40.27
N PRO A 220 17.13 -48.24 39.94
CA PRO A 220 16.21 -49.08 39.17
C PRO A 220 14.82 -49.25 39.81
N ASP A 221 14.75 -49.44 41.13
CA ASP A 221 13.50 -49.64 41.86
C ASP A 221 12.68 -48.35 41.90
N PHE A 222 13.36 -47.23 42.12
CA PHE A 222 12.73 -45.92 42.11
C PHE A 222 12.25 -45.51 40.72
N VAL A 223 13.03 -45.75 39.66
CA VAL A 223 12.64 -45.50 38.27
C VAL A 223 11.39 -46.31 37.90
N ALA A 224 11.32 -47.58 38.33
CA ALA A 224 10.13 -48.40 38.14
C ALA A 224 8.91 -47.83 38.88
N LEU A 225 9.09 -47.32 40.10
CA LEU A 225 8.03 -46.64 40.86
C LEU A 225 7.59 -45.34 40.19
N VAL A 226 8.51 -44.46 39.82
CA VAL A 226 8.24 -43.20 39.10
C VAL A 226 7.47 -43.47 37.82
N THR A 227 7.86 -44.48 37.03
CA THR A 227 7.15 -44.85 35.80
C THR A 227 5.70 -45.25 36.08
N LYS A 228 5.46 -46.03 37.16
CA LYS A 228 4.10 -46.39 37.59
C LYS A 228 3.30 -45.18 38.09
N VAL A 229 3.93 -44.31 38.88
CA VAL A 229 3.31 -43.07 39.38
C VAL A 229 2.90 -42.18 38.21
N GLU A 230 3.81 -41.95 37.26
CA GLU A 230 3.55 -41.14 36.07
C GLU A 230 2.43 -41.72 35.21
N ALA A 231 2.45 -43.03 34.96
CA ALA A 231 1.41 -43.71 34.20
C ALA A 231 0.02 -43.61 34.85
N LYS A 232 -0.09 -43.87 36.16
CA LYS A 232 -1.36 -43.74 36.91
C LYS A 232 -1.85 -42.29 36.96
N ALA A 233 -0.97 -41.36 37.25
CA ALA A 233 -1.32 -39.95 37.30
C ALA A 233 -1.72 -39.42 35.90
N GLN A 234 -1.09 -39.92 34.84
CA GLN A 234 -1.43 -39.53 33.46
C GLN A 234 -2.78 -40.12 33.05
N ALA A 235 -3.10 -41.34 33.48
CA ALA A 235 -4.42 -41.93 33.24
C ALA A 235 -5.53 -41.10 33.88
N ILE A 236 -5.37 -40.68 35.14
CA ILE A 236 -6.34 -39.82 35.85
C ILE A 236 -6.49 -38.46 35.17
N GLU A 237 -5.37 -37.84 34.78
CA GLU A 237 -5.38 -36.55 34.09
C GLU A 237 -6.04 -36.66 32.70
N ASN A 238 -5.77 -37.73 31.97
CA ASN A 238 -6.39 -38.02 30.68
C ASN A 238 -7.90 -38.26 30.81
N GLU A 239 -8.35 -38.94 31.87
CA GLU A 239 -9.77 -39.16 32.14
C GLU A 239 -10.50 -37.85 32.46
N ALA A 240 -9.88 -36.99 33.28
CA ALA A 240 -10.40 -35.65 33.56
C ALA A 240 -10.48 -34.79 32.29
N LYS A 241 -9.39 -34.74 31.50
CA LYS A 241 -9.35 -34.03 30.21
C LYS A 241 -10.40 -34.56 29.23
N LYS A 242 -10.56 -35.88 29.13
CA LYS A 242 -11.60 -36.49 28.29
C LYS A 242 -13.00 -35.99 28.67
N LYS A 243 -13.31 -35.96 29.98
CA LYS A 243 -14.59 -35.45 30.47
C LYS A 243 -14.80 -33.97 30.09
N ASP A 244 -13.77 -33.14 30.27
CA ASP A 244 -13.84 -31.72 29.94
C ASP A 244 -14.03 -31.49 28.43
N LEU A 245 -13.33 -32.26 27.59
CA LEU A 245 -13.47 -32.21 26.14
C LEU A 245 -14.85 -32.67 25.65
N LEU A 246 -15.42 -33.70 26.27
CA LEU A 246 -16.79 -34.14 25.96
C LEU A 246 -17.83 -33.10 26.36
N ASN A 247 -17.66 -32.44 27.52
CA ASN A 247 -18.50 -31.32 27.94
C ASN A 247 -18.35 -30.11 27.00
N ALA A 248 -17.14 -29.82 26.53
CA ALA A 248 -16.91 -28.78 25.54
C ALA A 248 -17.65 -29.11 24.23
N LEU A 249 -17.59 -30.35 23.75
CA LEU A 249 -18.33 -30.80 22.56
C LEU A 249 -19.85 -30.66 22.73
N SER A 250 -20.41 -30.99 23.90
CA SER A 250 -21.86 -30.85 24.13
C SER A 250 -22.32 -29.40 24.12
N ASN A 251 -21.48 -28.47 24.56
CA ASN A 251 -21.77 -27.04 24.54
C ASN A 251 -21.60 -26.41 23.14
N LEU A 252 -20.90 -27.09 22.23
CA LEU A 252 -20.65 -26.65 20.85
C LEU A 252 -21.73 -27.10 19.85
N GLN A 253 -23.01 -27.10 20.26
CA GLN A 253 -24.11 -27.62 19.43
C GLN A 253 -24.14 -27.03 18.00
N ASN A 254 -23.76 -25.74 17.85
CA ASN A 254 -23.59 -25.05 16.56
C ASN A 254 -22.15 -24.55 16.32
N GLY A 255 -21.15 -25.14 17.00
CA GLY A 255 -19.75 -24.74 16.91
C GLY A 255 -19.11 -25.03 15.54
N LYS A 256 -18.12 -24.22 15.18
CA LYS A 256 -17.39 -24.31 13.89
C LYS A 256 -16.69 -25.66 13.74
N ALA A 257 -16.60 -26.16 12.51
CA ALA A 257 -15.95 -27.45 12.22
C ALA A 257 -14.49 -27.48 12.73
N THR A 258 -13.80 -26.34 12.73
CA THR A 258 -12.45 -26.16 13.28
C THR A 258 -12.33 -26.53 14.76
N GLU A 259 -13.28 -26.08 15.58
CA GLU A 259 -13.26 -26.30 17.03
C GLU A 259 -13.58 -27.77 17.35
N LYS A 260 -14.56 -28.35 16.62
CA LYS A 260 -14.88 -29.77 16.71
C LYS A 260 -13.69 -30.64 16.29
N ALA A 261 -13.01 -30.28 15.20
CA ALA A 261 -11.82 -30.99 14.73
C ALA A 261 -10.72 -31.01 15.79
N ALA A 262 -10.42 -29.85 16.41
CA ALA A 262 -9.40 -29.74 17.45
C ALA A 262 -9.72 -30.61 18.68
N ILE A 263 -10.99 -30.62 19.12
CA ILE A 263 -11.39 -31.43 20.28
C ILE A 263 -11.32 -32.93 19.96
N TYR A 264 -11.82 -33.36 18.79
CA TYR A 264 -11.72 -34.78 18.41
C TYR A 264 -10.27 -35.24 18.18
N ASP A 265 -9.38 -34.36 17.72
CA ASP A 265 -7.95 -34.64 17.59
C ASP A 265 -7.30 -34.89 18.97
N GLN A 266 -7.62 -34.04 19.96
CA GLN A 266 -7.19 -34.22 21.35
C GLN A 266 -7.77 -35.50 21.98
N LEU A 267 -9.05 -35.79 21.77
CA LEU A 267 -9.69 -37.03 22.23
C LEU A 267 -9.04 -38.26 21.58
N SER A 268 -8.68 -38.20 20.30
CA SER A 268 -8.00 -39.30 19.60
C SER A 268 -6.57 -39.52 20.08
N SER A 269 -5.89 -38.47 20.57
CA SER A 269 -4.57 -38.56 21.18
C SER A 269 -4.62 -39.20 22.58
N ILE A 270 -5.70 -38.96 23.32
CA ILE A 270 -5.94 -39.55 24.64
C ILE A 270 -6.35 -41.04 24.53
N GLU A 271 -7.18 -41.38 23.55
CA GLU A 271 -7.61 -42.76 23.27
C GLU A 271 -7.35 -43.17 21.81
N PRO A 272 -6.10 -43.54 21.45
CA PRO A 272 -5.75 -43.91 20.07
C PRO A 272 -6.48 -45.16 19.57
N ALA A 273 -6.92 -46.04 20.47
CA ALA A 273 -7.71 -47.21 20.12
C ALA A 273 -9.14 -46.86 19.66
N ASN A 274 -9.67 -45.70 20.05
CA ASN A 274 -11.02 -45.28 19.71
C ASN A 274 -11.11 -44.90 18.23
N GLN A 275 -11.82 -45.72 17.44
CA GLN A 275 -11.99 -45.51 16.00
C GLN A 275 -12.94 -44.36 15.69
N GLU A 276 -13.92 -44.09 16.56
CA GLU A 276 -14.91 -43.02 16.39
C GLU A 276 -14.26 -41.64 16.53
N TYR A 277 -13.39 -41.44 17.51
CA TYR A 277 -12.68 -40.16 17.68
C TYR A 277 -11.78 -39.87 16.48
N ARG A 278 -11.08 -40.88 15.97
CA ARG A 278 -10.23 -40.74 14.77
C ARG A 278 -11.04 -40.39 13.52
N SER A 279 -12.16 -41.08 13.28
CA SER A 279 -13.00 -40.79 12.11
C SER A 279 -13.64 -39.40 12.20
N LYS A 280 -14.16 -39.01 13.38
CA LYS A 280 -14.72 -37.67 13.59
C LYS A 280 -13.67 -36.58 13.48
N ALA A 281 -12.47 -36.76 14.01
CA ALA A 281 -11.35 -35.83 13.84
C ALA A 281 -11.06 -35.59 12.35
N SER A 282 -10.91 -36.66 11.57
CA SER A 282 -10.68 -36.55 10.12
C SER A 282 -11.82 -35.87 9.37
N THR A 283 -13.07 -36.16 9.75
CA THR A 283 -14.26 -35.59 9.10
C THR A 283 -14.37 -34.09 9.36
N TYR A 284 -14.28 -33.67 10.62
CA TYR A 284 -14.36 -32.26 10.98
C TYR A 284 -13.15 -31.47 10.47
N LYS A 285 -11.97 -32.09 10.39
CA LYS A 285 -10.80 -31.48 9.76
C LYS A 285 -11.03 -31.21 8.27
N ALA A 286 -11.55 -32.19 7.52
CA ALA A 286 -11.90 -31.98 6.11
C ALA A 286 -12.99 -30.92 5.93
N GLN A 287 -14.00 -30.88 6.81
CA GLN A 287 -15.02 -29.83 6.79
C GLN A 287 -14.43 -28.44 7.06
N ALA A 288 -13.55 -28.32 8.06
CA ALA A 288 -12.86 -27.09 8.38
C ALA A 288 -11.98 -26.59 7.21
N GLU A 289 -11.26 -27.50 6.55
CA GLU A 289 -10.45 -27.18 5.38
C GLU A 289 -11.32 -26.71 4.20
N ALA A 290 -12.47 -27.36 3.97
CA ALA A 290 -13.42 -26.95 2.93
C ALA A 290 -14.06 -25.59 3.21
N GLU A 291 -14.46 -25.33 4.46
CA GLU A 291 -14.99 -24.04 4.91
C GLU A 291 -13.94 -22.93 4.76
N ALA A 292 -12.69 -23.20 5.15
CA ALA A 292 -11.58 -22.27 4.99
C ALA A 292 -11.27 -21.98 3.51
N ALA A 293 -11.27 -23.01 2.65
CA ALA A 293 -11.07 -22.86 1.22
C ALA A 293 -12.19 -22.03 0.58
N LYS A 294 -13.45 -22.25 0.97
CA LYS A 294 -14.58 -21.45 0.51
C LYS A 294 -14.45 -19.99 0.95
N LEU A 295 -14.14 -19.74 2.22
CA LEU A 295 -13.96 -18.38 2.74
C LEU A 295 -12.83 -17.65 2.00
N LYS A 296 -11.71 -18.34 1.74
CA LYS A 296 -10.60 -17.79 0.96
C LYS A 296 -11.03 -17.46 -0.47
N ALA A 297 -11.75 -18.36 -1.14
CA ALA A 297 -12.28 -18.12 -2.48
C ALA A 297 -13.25 -16.92 -2.52
N ASP A 298 -14.15 -16.81 -1.53
CA ASP A 298 -15.08 -15.69 -1.40
C ASP A 298 -14.34 -14.36 -1.17
N GLN A 299 -13.28 -14.36 -0.37
CA GLN A 299 -12.42 -13.19 -0.14
C GLN A 299 -11.64 -12.80 -1.39
N GLU A 300 -11.08 -13.76 -2.13
CA GLU A 300 -10.39 -13.52 -3.40
C GLU A 300 -11.35 -12.96 -4.45
N ALA A 301 -12.55 -13.52 -4.57
CA ALA A 301 -13.60 -13.02 -5.45
C ALA A 301 -14.06 -11.60 -5.07
N ALA A 302 -14.27 -11.33 -3.78
CA ALA A 302 -14.60 -9.99 -3.29
C ALA A 302 -13.48 -8.98 -3.58
N THR A 303 -12.21 -9.39 -3.39
CA THR A 303 -11.03 -8.56 -3.68
C THR A 303 -10.93 -8.26 -5.18
N ALA A 304 -11.11 -9.26 -6.04
CA ALA A 304 -11.11 -9.08 -7.49
C ALA A 304 -12.26 -8.15 -7.95
N LYS A 305 -13.45 -8.30 -7.36
CA LYS A 305 -14.58 -7.40 -7.62
C LYS A 305 -14.27 -5.97 -7.19
N ALA A 306 -13.71 -5.76 -6.00
CA ALA A 306 -13.31 -4.45 -5.52
C ALA A 306 -12.23 -3.80 -6.42
N GLN A 307 -11.26 -4.58 -6.90
CA GLN A 307 -10.27 -4.11 -7.88
C GLN A 307 -10.91 -3.68 -9.20
N ARG A 308 -11.87 -4.45 -9.73
CA ARG A 308 -12.62 -4.06 -10.93
C ARG A 308 -13.37 -2.74 -10.71
N VAL A 309 -14.01 -2.54 -9.57
CA VAL A 309 -14.68 -1.27 -9.22
C VAL A 309 -13.67 -0.12 -9.15
N ALA A 310 -12.53 -0.31 -8.48
CA ALA A 310 -11.48 0.71 -8.35
C ALA A 310 -10.86 1.10 -9.71
N GLN A 311 -10.77 0.15 -10.65
CA GLN A 311 -10.31 0.38 -12.02
C GLN A 311 -11.41 0.87 -12.96
N GLY A 312 -12.64 1.02 -12.46
CA GLY A 312 -13.81 1.42 -13.25
C GLY A 312 -14.37 0.34 -14.18
N LEU A 313 -13.86 -0.90 -14.12
CA LEU A 313 -14.29 -2.05 -14.93
C LEU A 313 -15.54 -2.78 -14.37
N ALA A 314 -16.20 -2.17 -13.40
CA ALA A 314 -17.47 -2.61 -12.83
C ALA A 314 -18.32 -1.37 -12.52
N TRP A 315 -19.63 -1.55 -12.43
CA TRP A 315 -20.56 -0.46 -12.20
C TRP A 315 -20.26 0.31 -10.90
N ARG A 316 -20.06 1.61 -11.04
CA ARG A 316 -19.97 2.58 -9.94
C ARG A 316 -21.20 3.48 -9.95
N TYR A 317 -21.71 3.81 -8.78
CA TYR A 317 -22.93 4.60 -8.63
C TYR A 317 -22.59 5.95 -8.01
N LEU A 318 -23.12 7.02 -8.60
CA LEU A 318 -22.97 8.38 -8.11
C LEU A 318 -24.35 8.98 -7.89
N GLU A 319 -24.49 9.70 -6.78
CA GLU A 319 -25.66 10.50 -6.48
C GLU A 319 -25.26 11.95 -6.28
N SER A 320 -26.05 12.86 -6.83
CA SER A 320 -25.88 14.30 -6.62
C SER A 320 -27.25 14.96 -6.53
N LYS A 321 -27.33 16.15 -5.93
CA LYS A 321 -28.56 16.95 -5.97
C LYS A 321 -28.51 17.88 -7.18
N ASP A 322 -29.58 17.93 -7.95
CA ASP A 322 -29.76 18.97 -8.96
C ASP A 322 -29.94 20.32 -8.25
N GLU A 323 -29.08 21.29 -8.55
CA GLU A 323 -29.07 22.58 -7.81
C GLU A 323 -30.40 23.34 -7.96
N MET A 324 -31.07 23.19 -9.11
CA MET A 324 -32.31 23.91 -9.40
C MET A 324 -33.54 23.30 -8.72
N THR A 325 -33.64 21.99 -8.63
CA THR A 325 -34.82 21.30 -8.06
C THR A 325 -34.57 20.66 -6.70
N GLN A 326 -33.32 20.60 -6.26
CA GLN A 326 -32.85 19.88 -5.06
C GLN A 326 -33.19 18.38 -5.06
N LYS A 327 -33.69 17.85 -6.19
CA LYS A 327 -34.02 16.43 -6.35
C LYS A 327 -32.76 15.64 -6.71
N THR A 328 -32.74 14.37 -6.30
CA THR A 328 -31.61 13.46 -6.55
C THR A 328 -31.46 13.14 -8.04
N VAL A 329 -30.24 13.26 -8.53
CA VAL A 329 -29.76 12.73 -9.79
C VAL A 329 -28.96 11.47 -9.47
N THR A 330 -29.32 10.35 -10.08
CA THR A 330 -28.54 9.11 -9.93
C THR A 330 -27.81 8.82 -11.24
N LYS A 331 -26.60 8.27 -11.13
CA LYS A 331 -25.77 7.82 -12.26
C LYS A 331 -25.20 6.43 -11.96
N ALA A 332 -25.16 5.57 -12.97
CA ALA A 332 -24.38 4.33 -12.96
C ALA A 332 -23.36 4.42 -14.09
N LEU A 333 -22.07 4.18 -13.81
CA LEU A 333 -20.98 4.32 -14.77
C LEU A 333 -20.17 3.04 -14.82
N VAL A 334 -19.70 2.67 -16.00
CA VAL A 334 -18.72 1.59 -16.20
C VAL A 334 -17.78 1.97 -17.34
N ASP A 335 -16.49 1.77 -17.13
CA ASP A 335 -15.47 2.01 -18.15
C ASP A 335 -15.29 0.79 -19.05
N SER A 336 -14.87 1.04 -20.28
CA SER A 336 -14.68 -0.01 -21.26
C SER A 336 -13.53 -0.95 -20.86
N SER A 337 -13.74 -2.26 -20.96
CA SER A 337 -12.69 -3.25 -20.78
C SER A 337 -11.62 -3.14 -21.86
N SER A 338 -12.03 -2.79 -23.09
CA SER A 338 -11.14 -2.40 -24.18
C SER A 338 -10.58 -1.00 -23.99
N THR A 339 -9.33 -0.78 -24.42
CA THR A 339 -8.71 0.55 -24.48
C THR A 339 -8.86 1.16 -25.86
N LEU A 340 -8.99 2.47 -25.92
CA LEU A 340 -8.89 3.27 -27.13
C LEU A 340 -7.54 3.98 -27.15
N SER A 341 -6.91 4.11 -28.31
CA SER A 341 -5.71 4.91 -28.50
C SER A 341 -5.89 5.70 -29.78
N PHE A 342 -5.81 7.03 -29.69
CA PHE A 342 -5.96 7.92 -30.83
C PHE A 342 -4.61 8.55 -31.21
N GLY A 343 -4.52 9.05 -32.44
CA GLY A 343 -3.42 9.86 -32.92
C GLY A 343 -3.51 11.32 -32.45
N PHE A 344 -2.52 12.13 -32.84
CA PHE A 344 -2.52 13.57 -32.59
C PHE A 344 -3.77 14.22 -33.22
N PRO A 345 -4.46 15.16 -32.54
CA PRO A 345 -4.11 15.82 -31.27
C PRO A 345 -4.59 15.10 -29.99
N TYR A 346 -5.21 13.92 -30.12
CA TYR A 346 -5.81 13.16 -29.01
C TYR A 346 -4.95 12.00 -28.53
N SER A 347 -3.63 12.11 -28.74
CA SER A 347 -2.67 11.05 -28.46
C SER A 347 -2.77 10.53 -27.03
N GLY A 348 -2.77 9.20 -26.89
CA GLY A 348 -2.72 8.51 -25.62
C GLY A 348 -3.74 7.38 -25.50
N ILE A 349 -3.47 6.46 -24.58
CA ILE A 349 -4.38 5.40 -24.20
C ILE A 349 -5.45 5.98 -23.28
N GLN A 350 -6.71 5.63 -23.56
CA GLN A 350 -7.86 6.02 -22.76
C GLN A 350 -8.91 4.90 -22.74
N ARG A 351 -9.97 5.10 -21.95
CA ARG A 351 -11.17 4.26 -21.96
C ARG A 351 -12.39 5.12 -22.23
N ALA A 352 -13.40 4.49 -22.82
CA ALA A 352 -14.71 5.08 -22.88
C ALA A 352 -15.48 4.74 -21.60
N THR A 353 -16.42 5.57 -21.20
CA THR A 353 -17.35 5.25 -20.11
C THR A 353 -18.77 5.17 -20.67
N LEU A 354 -19.48 4.12 -20.27
CA LEU A 354 -20.92 3.99 -20.44
C LEU A 354 -21.59 4.46 -19.16
N GLN A 355 -22.47 5.46 -19.28
CA GLN A 355 -23.22 6.03 -18.16
C GLN A 355 -24.73 5.89 -18.37
N LEU A 356 -25.41 5.34 -17.37
CA LEU A 356 -26.85 5.48 -17.21
C LEU A 356 -27.12 6.64 -16.26
N ARG A 357 -28.06 7.52 -16.59
CA ARG A 357 -28.43 8.66 -15.74
C ARG A 357 -29.94 8.73 -15.58
N LYS A 358 -30.41 9.00 -14.36
CA LYS A 358 -31.79 9.46 -14.11
C LYS A 358 -31.74 10.88 -13.59
N HIS A 359 -32.29 11.80 -14.37
CA HIS A 359 -32.34 13.22 -14.07
C HIS A 359 -33.79 13.67 -13.85
N PRO A 360 -34.10 14.42 -12.78
CA PRO A 360 -35.46 14.84 -12.46
C PRO A 360 -36.09 15.76 -13.50
N ARG A 361 -35.28 16.47 -14.30
CA ARG A 361 -35.73 17.41 -15.34
C ARG A 361 -35.60 16.90 -16.77
N TRP A 362 -34.66 15.98 -17.00
CA TRP A 362 -34.25 15.57 -18.36
C TRP A 362 -34.54 14.10 -18.66
N GLY A 363 -35.07 13.35 -17.70
CA GLY A 363 -35.47 11.97 -17.89
C GLY A 363 -34.31 10.99 -17.71
N SER A 364 -34.34 9.88 -18.44
CA SER A 364 -33.35 8.81 -18.33
C SER A 364 -32.50 8.72 -19.58
N ASP A 365 -31.18 8.74 -19.40
CA ASP A 365 -30.21 8.80 -20.50
C ASP A 365 -29.28 7.59 -20.49
N VAL A 366 -28.88 7.17 -21.70
CA VAL A 366 -27.71 6.31 -21.92
C VAL A 366 -26.65 7.18 -22.60
N ILE A 367 -25.53 7.37 -21.94
CA ILE A 367 -24.48 8.31 -22.36
C ILE A 367 -23.20 7.52 -22.58
N ILE A 368 -22.52 7.78 -23.69
CA ILE A 368 -21.17 7.30 -23.94
C ILE A 368 -20.25 8.50 -23.94
N GLN A 369 -19.17 8.41 -23.19
CA GLN A 369 -18.16 9.45 -23.09
C GLN A 369 -16.76 8.89 -23.34
N ILE A 370 -15.85 9.72 -23.84
CA ILE A 370 -14.41 9.46 -23.97
C ILE A 370 -13.64 10.59 -23.29
N GLU A 371 -12.37 10.37 -22.94
CA GLU A 371 -11.55 11.41 -22.29
C GLU A 371 -11.01 12.43 -23.29
N LYS A 372 -10.64 11.96 -24.49
CA LYS A 372 -9.97 12.75 -25.53
C LYS A 372 -10.43 12.27 -26.89
N GLY A 373 -10.81 13.17 -27.78
CA GLY A 373 -11.25 12.82 -29.13
C GLY A 373 -12.54 13.54 -29.50
N GLN A 374 -13.10 13.16 -30.63
CA GLN A 374 -14.38 13.70 -31.09
C GLN A 374 -15.21 12.56 -31.68
N PHE A 375 -16.41 12.36 -31.13
CA PHE A 375 -17.44 11.56 -31.79
C PHE A 375 -17.89 12.27 -33.07
N LEU A 376 -17.95 11.55 -34.17
CA LEU A 376 -18.48 12.08 -35.43
C LEU A 376 -20.00 11.90 -35.47
N CYS A 377 -20.70 12.94 -35.01
CA CYS A 377 -22.16 12.99 -34.95
C CYS A 377 -22.81 14.01 -35.90
N ASN A 378 -22.05 14.47 -36.90
CA ASN A 378 -22.47 15.44 -37.91
C ASN A 378 -22.42 14.89 -39.35
N ASP A 379 -22.49 13.56 -39.53
CA ASP A 379 -22.56 12.95 -40.86
C ASP A 379 -23.95 13.15 -41.49
N TYR A 380 -24.01 13.10 -42.83
CA TYR A 380 -25.25 13.23 -43.62
C TYR A 380 -26.36 12.26 -43.19
N ASP A 381 -26.00 11.10 -42.66
CA ASP A 381 -26.91 10.03 -42.20
C ASP A 381 -27.31 10.15 -40.71
N GLY A 382 -26.96 11.26 -40.05
CA GLY A 382 -27.20 11.50 -38.63
C GLY A 382 -26.21 10.79 -37.69
N CYS A 383 -26.36 11.03 -36.39
CA CYS A 383 -25.53 10.44 -35.34
C CYS A 383 -26.08 9.05 -34.97
N SER A 384 -25.26 8.01 -35.15
CA SER A 384 -25.66 6.63 -34.85
C SER A 384 -24.48 5.78 -34.41
N VAL A 385 -24.79 4.73 -33.66
CA VAL A 385 -23.83 3.73 -33.21
C VAL A 385 -24.33 2.33 -33.53
N THR A 386 -23.41 1.38 -33.63
CA THR A 386 -23.74 -0.03 -33.76
C THR A 386 -23.54 -0.71 -32.40
N VAL A 387 -24.59 -1.29 -31.85
CA VAL A 387 -24.59 -1.96 -30.54
C VAL A 387 -24.78 -3.46 -30.74
N ARG A 388 -23.95 -4.26 -30.08
CA ARG A 388 -24.11 -5.71 -29.98
C ARG A 388 -24.22 -6.11 -28.51
N PHE A 389 -25.35 -6.71 -28.14
CA PHE A 389 -25.60 -7.24 -26.80
C PHE A 389 -25.17 -8.70 -26.73
N GLY A 390 -24.17 -9.03 -25.90
CA GLY A 390 -23.63 -10.38 -25.76
C GLY A 390 -23.26 -11.01 -27.10
N SER A 391 -23.73 -12.22 -27.36
CA SER A 391 -23.57 -12.95 -28.63
C SER A 391 -24.64 -12.64 -29.69
N GLY A 392 -25.48 -11.62 -29.47
CA GLY A 392 -26.55 -11.23 -30.39
C GLY A 392 -26.04 -10.59 -31.69
N LYS A 393 -26.98 -10.28 -32.60
CA LYS A 393 -26.68 -9.56 -33.85
C LYS A 393 -26.42 -8.08 -33.57
N PRO A 394 -25.50 -7.41 -34.30
CA PRO A 394 -25.34 -5.97 -34.24
C PRO A 394 -26.64 -5.22 -34.63
N GLN A 395 -26.99 -4.19 -33.87
CA GLN A 395 -28.18 -3.36 -34.03
C GLN A 395 -27.77 -1.89 -34.12
N ARG A 396 -28.40 -1.12 -35.01
CA ARG A 396 -28.16 0.33 -35.09
C ARG A 396 -29.00 1.08 -34.07
N PHE A 397 -28.37 1.92 -33.25
CA PHE A 397 -29.02 2.85 -32.33
C PHE A 397 -28.77 4.28 -32.80
N SER A 398 -29.81 5.11 -32.81
CA SER A 398 -29.66 6.54 -33.02
C SER A 398 -29.00 7.16 -31.78
N ALA A 399 -28.16 8.17 -31.99
CA ALA A 399 -27.54 8.95 -30.94
C ALA A 399 -27.68 10.44 -31.25
N VAL A 400 -27.44 11.30 -30.25
CA VAL A 400 -27.37 12.76 -30.40
C VAL A 400 -26.21 13.32 -29.59
N GLY A 401 -25.63 14.44 -30.01
CA GLY A 401 -24.66 15.18 -29.21
C GLY A 401 -25.34 15.96 -28.07
N PRO A 402 -24.58 16.38 -27.03
CA PRO A 402 -25.09 17.28 -26.00
C PRO A 402 -25.38 18.68 -26.54
N ASP A 403 -26.26 19.41 -25.84
CA ASP A 403 -26.65 20.79 -26.18
C ASP A 403 -25.49 21.81 -26.05
N ASP A 404 -24.46 21.48 -25.26
CA ASP A 404 -23.24 22.29 -25.12
C ASP A 404 -22.19 22.04 -26.22
N ASN A 405 -22.49 21.13 -27.16
CA ASN A 405 -21.63 20.72 -28.26
C ASN A 405 -20.31 20.06 -27.82
N ASP A 406 -20.24 19.51 -26.60
CA ASP A 406 -19.10 18.69 -26.21
C ASP A 406 -19.04 17.41 -27.08
N THR A 407 -18.04 17.37 -27.96
CA THR A 407 -17.81 16.28 -28.90
C THR A 407 -17.31 14.98 -28.25
N THR A 408 -17.00 15.01 -26.94
CA THR A 408 -16.56 13.82 -26.19
C THR A 408 -17.72 13.03 -25.60
N TYR A 409 -18.97 13.47 -25.80
CA TYR A 409 -20.19 12.81 -25.33
C TYR A 409 -21.18 12.55 -26.46
N ILE A 410 -21.89 11.42 -26.37
CA ILE A 410 -23.08 11.14 -27.18
C ILE A 410 -24.16 10.46 -26.32
N PHE A 411 -25.42 10.73 -26.64
CA PHE A 411 -26.60 10.23 -25.94
C PHE A 411 -27.33 9.24 -26.84
N LEU A 412 -27.36 7.97 -26.45
CA LEU A 412 -28.12 6.96 -27.19
C LEU A 412 -29.62 7.16 -26.95
N GLN A 413 -30.35 7.16 -28.05
CA GLN A 413 -31.80 7.24 -28.03
C GLN A 413 -32.42 5.89 -27.65
N ASN A 414 -33.67 5.93 -27.19
CA ASN A 414 -34.44 4.75 -26.79
C ASN A 414 -33.84 4.00 -25.58
N TYR A 415 -33.69 4.74 -24.48
CA TYR A 415 -33.17 4.26 -23.20
C TYR A 415 -33.78 2.91 -22.74
N SER A 416 -35.10 2.76 -22.82
CA SER A 416 -35.81 1.58 -22.33
C SER A 416 -35.40 0.31 -23.11
N SER A 417 -35.34 0.40 -24.45
CA SER A 417 -34.88 -0.71 -25.30
C SER A 417 -33.44 -1.09 -24.97
N PHE A 418 -32.52 -0.10 -24.92
CA PHE A 418 -31.11 -0.33 -24.64
C PHE A 418 -30.91 -1.03 -23.29
N VAL A 419 -31.46 -0.47 -22.21
CA VAL A 419 -31.29 -1.01 -20.86
C VAL A 419 -31.94 -2.39 -20.72
N SER A 420 -33.10 -2.63 -21.35
CA SER A 420 -33.78 -3.93 -21.28
C SER A 420 -32.99 -5.07 -21.96
N GLN A 421 -32.26 -4.77 -23.03
CA GLN A 421 -31.40 -5.73 -23.72
C GLN A 421 -30.07 -5.90 -22.98
N MET A 422 -29.47 -4.80 -22.51
CA MET A 422 -28.22 -4.81 -21.74
C MET A 422 -28.30 -5.67 -20.48
N ARG A 423 -29.43 -5.63 -19.75
CA ARG A 423 -29.61 -6.42 -18.52
C ARG A 423 -29.59 -7.93 -18.70
N LYS A 424 -29.69 -8.42 -19.95
CA LYS A 424 -29.77 -9.85 -20.26
C LYS A 424 -28.41 -10.44 -20.63
N VAL A 425 -27.36 -9.63 -20.62
CA VAL A 425 -26.02 -10.00 -21.10
C VAL A 425 -24.95 -9.50 -20.14
N ASP A 426 -23.79 -10.16 -20.14
CA ASP A 426 -22.65 -9.79 -19.31
C ASP A 426 -21.69 -8.81 -20.03
N GLU A 427 -21.83 -8.65 -21.34
CA GLU A 427 -21.04 -7.72 -22.15
C GLU A 427 -21.90 -7.02 -23.20
N VAL A 428 -21.67 -5.72 -23.40
CA VAL A 428 -22.15 -4.95 -24.55
C VAL A 428 -20.98 -4.37 -25.31
N VAL A 429 -21.01 -4.52 -26.63
CA VAL A 429 -20.05 -3.90 -27.54
C VAL A 429 -20.73 -2.77 -28.29
N ILE A 430 -20.14 -1.57 -28.23
CA ILE A 430 -20.65 -0.40 -28.92
C ILE A 430 -19.57 0.11 -29.87
N GLU A 431 -19.87 0.13 -31.16
CA GLU A 431 -19.02 0.72 -32.18
C GLU A 431 -19.53 2.12 -32.52
N ALA A 432 -18.63 3.09 -32.44
CA ALA A 432 -18.87 4.48 -32.80
C ALA A 432 -17.78 4.98 -33.74
N LYS A 433 -18.09 6.06 -34.47
CA LYS A 433 -17.17 6.70 -35.41
C LYS A 433 -16.49 7.90 -34.75
N PHE A 434 -15.18 7.98 -34.89
CA PHE A 434 -14.34 9.00 -34.29
C PHE A 434 -13.58 9.78 -35.36
N TYR A 435 -13.37 11.08 -35.13
CA TYR A 435 -12.64 11.95 -36.06
C TYR A 435 -11.22 11.43 -36.28
N GLN A 436 -10.82 11.29 -37.55
CA GLN A 436 -9.52 10.74 -38.00
C GLN A 436 -9.21 9.29 -37.62
N GLU A 437 -10.09 8.63 -36.86
CA GLU A 437 -9.88 7.26 -36.36
C GLU A 437 -10.83 6.24 -37.02
N GLY A 438 -11.93 6.72 -37.60
CA GLY A 438 -12.95 5.86 -38.19
C GLY A 438 -13.74 5.11 -37.10
N ASN A 439 -14.18 3.89 -37.40
CA ASN A 439 -14.96 3.09 -36.46
C ASN A 439 -14.05 2.43 -35.41
N ARG A 440 -14.44 2.56 -34.14
CA ARG A 440 -13.79 1.88 -33.02
C ARG A 440 -14.86 1.25 -32.13
N ALA A 441 -14.62 0.00 -31.77
CA ALA A 441 -15.48 -0.77 -30.88
C ALA A 441 -15.02 -0.65 -29.43
N MET A 442 -15.97 -0.39 -28.54
CA MET A 442 -15.79 -0.28 -27.10
C MET A 442 -16.57 -1.40 -26.43
N LYS A 443 -15.94 -2.16 -25.55
CA LYS A 443 -16.56 -3.27 -24.82
C LYS A 443 -16.82 -2.88 -23.38
N PHE A 444 -18.03 -3.10 -22.90
CA PHE A 444 -18.45 -2.77 -21.54
C PHE A 444 -18.93 -4.02 -20.84
N ALA A 445 -18.43 -4.26 -19.63
CA ALA A 445 -18.93 -5.32 -18.77
C ALA A 445 -20.25 -4.85 -18.13
N THR A 446 -21.31 -5.64 -18.28
CA THR A 446 -22.68 -5.28 -17.87
C THR A 446 -23.22 -6.18 -16.76
N ASP A 447 -22.39 -7.10 -16.27
CA ASP A 447 -22.60 -7.92 -15.09
C ASP A 447 -22.89 -7.08 -13.84
N ASP A 448 -23.69 -7.61 -12.90
CA ASP A 448 -23.98 -7.00 -11.60
C ASP A 448 -24.58 -5.58 -11.63
N LEU A 449 -25.26 -5.19 -12.73
CA LEU A 449 -25.97 -3.90 -12.81
C LEU A 449 -27.16 -3.83 -11.84
N ASN A 450 -26.98 -3.14 -10.71
CA ASN A 450 -28.03 -2.74 -9.79
C ASN A 450 -28.56 -1.35 -10.14
N TRP A 451 -29.45 -1.30 -11.13
CA TRP A 451 -30.11 -0.08 -11.56
C TRP A 451 -31.60 -0.34 -11.61
N LYS A 452 -32.41 0.43 -10.90
CA LYS A 452 -33.88 0.30 -10.90
C LYS A 452 -34.47 1.58 -11.39
#